data_AF-A0A521TC96-F1
#
_entry.id   AF-A0A521TC96-F1
#
_cell.length_a   1.000
_cell.length_b   1.000
_cell.length_c   1.000
_cell.angle_alpha   90.00
_cell.angle_beta   90.00
_cell.angle_gamma   90.00
#
_symmetry.space_group_name_H-M   'P 1'
#
loop_
_entity.id
_entity.type
_entity.pdbx_description
1 polymer ?
#
loop_
_entity_poly.entity_id
_entity_poly.type
_entity_poly.pdbx_seq_one_letter_code
_entity_poly.pdbx_strand_id
1 'polypeptide(L)'
;MPTSTSLNTILSRYTGAARLFPGGAALTPDDIAAIRGAGFPSSIPTTAWTRVDVARFIQLRDLAATTPPTAFTVMALACFEQGDAGEQTSWCRAVSLLPRPEQYLPHVIDACRTNILPLFESIACENPYPAAFFPERNFNQVVLKAMFNGVALARIVG
;
A
#
# COMPACT_ATOMS: atom_id res chain seq x y z
N MET A 1 30.47 8.22 0.95
CA MET A 1 29.33 8.81 0.22
C MET A 1 28.22 7.79 0.19
N PRO A 2 26.97 8.11 0.58
CA PRO A 2 25.88 7.17 0.42
C PRO A 2 25.65 6.97 -1.08
N THR A 3 25.68 5.72 -1.52
CA THR A 3 25.40 5.32 -2.90
C THR A 3 23.98 5.73 -3.25
N SER A 4 23.83 6.64 -4.22
CA SER A 4 22.53 6.95 -4.82
C SER A 4 21.96 5.65 -5.40
N THR A 5 20.98 5.05 -4.72
CA THR A 5 20.36 3.81 -5.19
C THR A 5 19.57 4.13 -6.45
N SER A 6 19.84 3.41 -7.55
CA SER A 6 19.16 3.66 -8.82
C SER A 6 17.69 3.22 -8.77
N LEU A 7 16.83 3.88 -9.55
CA LEU A 7 15.41 3.52 -9.66
C LEU A 7 15.22 2.04 -10.06
N ASN A 8 16.01 1.55 -11.03
CA ASN A 8 15.95 0.15 -11.47
C ASN A 8 16.27 -0.83 -10.34
N THR A 9 17.19 -0.47 -9.43
CA THR A 9 17.50 -1.29 -8.25
C THR A 9 16.31 -1.36 -7.30
N ILE A 10 15.62 -0.23 -7.09
CA ILE A 10 14.44 -0.16 -6.23
C ILE A 10 13.31 -1.00 -6.81
N LEU A 11 12.98 -0.81 -8.08
CA LEU A 11 11.95 -1.58 -8.78
C LEU A 11 12.24 -3.09 -8.72
N SER A 12 13.47 -3.50 -9.05
CA SER A 12 13.87 -4.91 -9.00
C SER A 12 13.73 -5.52 -7.60
N ARG A 13 14.08 -4.79 -6.53
CA ARG A 13 13.90 -5.24 -5.15
C ARG A 13 12.43 -5.34 -4.75
N TYR A 14 11.62 -4.37 -5.18
CA TYR A 14 10.19 -4.32 -4.91
C TYR A 14 9.45 -5.50 -5.56
N THR A 15 9.80 -5.80 -6.81
CA THR A 15 9.33 -6.99 -7.54
C THR A 15 9.84 -8.27 -6.91
N GLY A 16 11.12 -8.32 -6.53
CA GLY A 16 11.74 -9.49 -5.92
C GLY A 16 11.12 -9.92 -4.58
N ALA A 17 10.41 -9.03 -3.87
CA ALA A 17 9.79 -9.33 -2.58
C ALA A 17 8.84 -10.53 -2.62
N ALA A 18 8.09 -10.69 -3.71
CA ALA A 18 7.16 -11.82 -3.89
C ALA A 18 7.86 -13.18 -3.94
N ARG A 19 9.14 -13.22 -4.35
CA ARG A 19 9.94 -14.45 -4.43
C ARG A 19 10.33 -15.00 -3.07
N LEU A 20 10.37 -14.14 -2.04
CA LEU A 20 10.66 -14.53 -0.66
C LEU A 20 9.48 -15.27 -0.01
N PHE A 21 8.26 -15.01 -0.49
CA PHE A 21 7.02 -15.53 0.09
C PHE A 21 6.07 -15.98 -1.03
N PRO A 22 6.39 -17.08 -1.74
CA PRO A 22 5.56 -17.58 -2.82
C PRO A 22 4.13 -17.85 -2.32
N GLY A 23 3.13 -17.41 -3.10
CA GLY A 23 1.72 -17.54 -2.74
C GLY A 23 1.18 -16.50 -1.76
N GLY A 24 1.97 -15.48 -1.38
CA GLY A 24 1.46 -14.37 -0.56
C GLY A 24 1.08 -14.78 0.85
N ALA A 25 1.96 -15.51 1.54
CA ALA A 25 1.72 -16.04 2.87
C ALA A 25 1.15 -14.97 3.84
N ALA A 26 0.06 -15.32 4.53
CA ALA A 26 -0.53 -14.51 5.58
C ALA A 26 0.48 -14.29 6.73
N LEU A 27 0.28 -13.21 7.49
CA LEU A 27 1.11 -12.93 8.66
C LEU A 27 0.80 -13.93 9.79
N THR A 28 1.86 -14.51 10.35
CA THR A 28 1.78 -15.32 11.58
C THR A 28 1.69 -14.42 12.81
N PRO A 29 1.29 -14.96 13.98
CA PRO A 29 1.37 -14.21 15.23
C PRO A 29 2.76 -13.63 15.51
N ASP A 30 3.82 -14.37 15.16
CA ASP A 30 5.20 -13.90 15.30
C ASP A 30 5.53 -12.75 14.35
N ASP A 31 5.06 -12.80 13.09
CA ASP A 31 5.23 -11.69 12.16
C ASP A 31 4.53 -10.44 12.68
N ILE A 32 3.30 -10.59 13.19
CA ILE A 32 2.53 -9.50 13.76
C ILE A 32 3.29 -8.92 14.96
N ALA A 33 3.75 -9.74 15.90
CA ALA A 33 4.54 -9.28 17.04
C ALA A 33 5.80 -8.52 16.59
N ALA A 34 6.51 -9.04 15.58
CA ALA A 34 7.72 -8.42 15.04
C ALA A 34 7.44 -7.05 14.41
N ILE A 35 6.42 -6.92 13.55
CA ILE A 35 6.12 -5.62 12.92
C ILE A 35 5.61 -4.60 13.94
N ARG A 36 4.84 -5.03 14.96
CA ARG A 36 4.41 -4.15 16.06
C ARG A 36 5.60 -3.65 16.86
N GLY A 37 6.54 -4.53 17.20
CA GLY A 37 7.81 -4.17 17.86
C GLY A 37 8.68 -3.22 17.02
N ALA A 38 8.59 -3.32 15.69
CA ALA A 38 9.27 -2.43 14.75
C ALA A 38 8.53 -1.12 14.45
N GLY A 39 7.46 -0.80 15.20
CA GLY A 39 6.73 0.47 15.09
C GLY A 39 5.61 0.50 14.05
N PHE A 40 5.14 -0.63 13.53
CA PHE A 40 3.99 -0.68 12.62
C PHE A 40 2.69 -0.28 13.36
N PRO A 41 1.96 0.77 12.93
CA PRO A 41 0.91 1.39 13.74
C PRO A 41 -0.23 0.46 14.15
N SER A 42 -0.51 0.34 15.46
CA SER A 42 -1.56 -0.52 16.03
C SER A 42 -2.96 -0.23 15.49
N SER A 43 -3.20 0.99 15.01
CA SER A 43 -4.45 1.41 14.37
C SER A 43 -4.70 0.75 13.01
N ILE A 44 -3.69 0.19 12.35
CA ILE A 44 -3.85 -0.53 11.08
C ILE A 44 -4.11 -2.01 11.35
N PRO A 45 -5.28 -2.55 10.95
CA PRO A 45 -5.53 -3.98 10.99
C PRO A 45 -4.57 -4.73 10.05
N THR A 46 -4.05 -5.86 10.52
CA THR A 46 -3.08 -6.69 9.76
C THR A 46 -3.72 -7.90 9.11
N THR A 47 -5.02 -8.10 9.26
CA THR A 47 -5.76 -9.28 8.77
C THR A 47 -5.70 -9.44 7.26
N ALA A 48 -5.71 -8.33 6.50
CA ALA A 48 -5.60 -8.32 5.05
C ALA A 48 -4.16 -8.21 4.53
N TRP A 49 -3.17 -8.09 5.42
CA TRP A 49 -1.76 -7.96 5.05
C TRP A 49 -1.09 -9.32 4.88
N THR A 50 -0.29 -9.44 3.84
CA THR A 50 0.59 -10.60 3.60
C THR A 50 2.03 -10.27 3.98
N ARG A 51 2.89 -11.28 4.11
CA ARG A 51 4.35 -11.09 4.24
C ARG A 51 4.95 -10.32 3.07
N VAL A 52 4.39 -10.48 1.86
CA VAL A 52 4.83 -9.72 0.68
C VAL A 52 4.50 -8.23 0.84
N ASP A 53 3.30 -7.90 1.32
CA ASP A 53 2.89 -6.51 1.57
C ASP A 53 3.80 -5.86 2.61
N VAL A 54 4.06 -6.56 3.72
CA VAL A 54 4.96 -6.08 4.78
C VAL A 54 6.38 -5.89 4.24
N ALA A 55 6.92 -6.85 3.48
CA ALA A 55 8.26 -6.74 2.91
C ALA A 55 8.38 -5.52 1.97
N ARG A 56 7.40 -5.30 1.10
CA ARG A 56 7.33 -4.15 0.19
C ARG A 56 7.18 -2.83 0.96
N PHE A 57 6.33 -2.79 1.98
CA PHE A 57 6.20 -1.63 2.86
C PHE A 57 7.52 -1.30 3.56
N ILE A 58 8.21 -2.29 4.12
CA ILE A 58 9.52 -2.09 4.77
C ILE A 58 10.53 -1.51 3.77
N GLN A 59 10.56 -1.99 2.53
CA GLN A 59 11.42 -1.42 1.50
C GLN A 59 11.10 0.05 1.21
N LEU A 60 9.82 0.41 1.08
CA LEU A 60 9.41 1.81 0.87
C LEU A 60 9.76 2.69 2.09
N ARG A 61 9.54 2.19 3.31
CA ARG A 61 9.89 2.89 4.55
C ARG A 61 11.40 3.13 4.66
N ASP A 62 12.21 2.10 4.39
CA ASP A 62 13.66 2.21 4.47
C ASP A 62 14.22 3.12 3.36
N LEU A 63 13.58 3.11 2.18
CA LEU A 63 13.87 4.05 1.10
C LEU A 63 13.56 5.49 1.52
N ALA A 64 12.39 5.73 2.15
CA ALA A 64 12.01 7.05 2.67
C ALA A 64 13.00 7.58 3.71
N ALA A 65 13.56 6.71 4.55
CA ALA A 65 14.54 7.09 5.57
C ALA A 65 15.90 7.54 4.99
N THR A 66 16.22 7.14 3.77
CA THR A 66 17.53 7.36 3.14
C THR A 66 17.49 8.26 1.90
N THR A 67 16.30 8.70 1.49
CA THR A 67 16.09 9.42 0.23
C THR A 67 15.41 10.77 0.47
N PRO A 68 15.84 11.86 -0.20
CA PRO A 68 15.15 13.14 -0.11
C PRO A 68 13.66 13.02 -0.46
N PRO A 69 12.75 13.76 0.21
CA PRO A 69 11.30 13.54 0.07
C PRO A 69 10.76 13.59 -1.36
N THR A 70 11.25 14.51 -2.20
CA THR A 70 10.84 14.62 -3.61
C THR A 70 11.27 13.41 -4.44
N ALA A 71 12.52 12.96 -4.27
CA ALA A 71 13.04 11.78 -4.94
C ALA A 71 12.32 10.50 -4.47
N PHE A 72 12.05 10.39 -3.16
CA PHE A 72 11.25 9.29 -2.61
C PHE A 72 9.86 9.23 -3.26
N THR A 73 9.19 10.37 -3.39
CA THR A 73 7.83 10.43 -3.96
C THR A 73 7.82 9.87 -5.38
N VAL A 74 8.79 10.27 -6.22
CA VAL A 74 8.96 9.76 -7.59
C VAL A 74 9.23 8.27 -7.61
N MET A 75 10.15 7.79 -6.76
CA MET A 75 10.54 6.37 -6.74
C MET A 75 9.42 5.48 -6.19
N ALA A 76 8.73 5.90 -5.14
CA ALA A 76 7.60 5.17 -4.56
C ALA A 76 6.44 5.10 -5.55
N LEU A 77 6.15 6.18 -6.27
CA LEU A 77 5.11 6.19 -7.29
C LEU A 77 5.48 5.30 -8.48
N ALA A 78 6.75 5.26 -8.89
CA ALA A 78 7.21 4.34 -9.93
C ALA A 78 6.98 2.87 -9.56
N CYS A 79 7.13 2.48 -8.29
CA CYS A 79 6.78 1.13 -7.83
C CYS A 79 5.28 0.80 -8.01
N PHE A 80 4.41 1.80 -7.96
CA PHE A 80 2.98 1.65 -8.20
C PHE A 80 2.66 1.63 -9.71
N GLU A 81 3.11 2.65 -10.44
CA GLU A 81 2.76 2.85 -11.86
C GLU A 81 3.33 1.78 -12.78
N GLN A 82 4.52 1.26 -12.47
CA GLN A 82 5.20 0.23 -13.27
C GLN A 82 4.95 -1.19 -12.74
N GLY A 83 4.27 -1.29 -11.59
CA GLY A 83 4.04 -2.57 -10.92
C GLY A 83 2.87 -3.35 -11.51
N ASP A 84 2.91 -4.67 -11.36
CA ASP A 84 1.77 -5.55 -11.57
C ASP A 84 0.66 -5.34 -10.53
N ALA A 85 -0.47 -6.03 -10.71
CA ALA A 85 -1.62 -5.92 -9.82
C ALA A 85 -1.29 -6.23 -8.34
N GLY A 86 -0.36 -7.15 -8.08
CA GLY A 86 0.07 -7.49 -6.73
C GLY A 86 0.97 -6.41 -6.13
N GLU A 87 1.87 -5.84 -6.93
CA GLU A 87 2.72 -4.70 -6.55
C GLU A 87 1.90 -3.45 -6.22
N GLN A 88 0.92 -3.14 -7.07
CA GLN A 88 -0.05 -2.07 -6.85
C GLN A 88 -0.88 -2.31 -5.59
N THR A 89 -1.35 -3.55 -5.38
CA THR A 89 -2.12 -3.93 -4.18
C THR A 89 -1.31 -3.70 -2.90
N SER A 90 -0.05 -4.14 -2.86
CA SER A 90 0.83 -3.90 -1.70
C SER A 90 1.06 -2.42 -1.46
N TRP A 91 1.26 -1.65 -2.55
CA TRP A 91 1.49 -0.21 -2.46
C TRP A 91 0.27 0.53 -1.94
N CYS A 92 -0.90 0.27 -2.50
CA CYS A 92 -2.17 0.87 -2.10
C CYS A 92 -2.55 0.54 -0.66
N ARG A 93 -2.30 -0.70 -0.22
CA ARG A 93 -2.49 -1.10 1.18
C ARG A 93 -1.59 -0.30 2.14
N ALA A 94 -0.39 0.06 1.71
CA ALA A 94 0.59 0.78 2.51
C ALA A 94 0.51 2.32 2.39
N VAL A 95 -0.26 2.86 1.46
CA VAL A 95 -0.18 4.28 1.06
C VAL A 95 -0.44 5.28 2.20
N SER A 96 -1.32 4.94 3.15
CA SER A 96 -1.57 5.75 4.36
C SER A 96 -0.39 5.82 5.34
N LEU A 97 0.55 4.89 5.22
CA LEU A 97 1.75 4.81 6.04
C LEU A 97 2.98 5.44 5.38
N LEU A 98 2.86 5.88 4.13
CA LEU A 98 3.97 6.51 3.40
C LEU A 98 4.12 7.98 3.82
N PRO A 99 5.33 8.56 3.72
CA PRO A 99 5.54 10.00 3.94
C PRO A 99 4.68 10.86 3.00
N ARG A 100 4.05 11.91 3.56
CA ARG A 100 3.21 12.87 2.83
C ARG A 100 2.12 12.18 1.98
N PRO A 101 1.28 11.35 2.62
CA PRO A 101 0.31 10.51 1.93
C PRO A 101 -0.66 11.32 1.06
N GLU A 102 -0.93 12.59 1.39
CA GLU A 102 -1.78 13.51 0.65
C GLU A 102 -1.34 13.72 -0.81
N GLN A 103 -0.05 13.55 -1.12
CA GLN A 103 0.51 13.75 -2.47
C GLN A 103 0.06 12.66 -3.45
N TYR A 104 -0.33 11.49 -2.92
CA TYR A 104 -0.74 10.35 -3.72
C TYR A 104 -2.23 10.35 -4.10
N LEU A 105 -3.00 11.33 -3.63
CA LEU A 105 -4.45 11.35 -3.74
C LEU A 105 -4.97 11.14 -5.18
N PRO A 106 -4.42 11.82 -6.21
CA PRO A 106 -4.88 11.61 -7.58
C PRO A 106 -4.68 10.15 -8.05
N HIS A 107 -3.56 9.53 -7.68
CA HIS A 107 -3.22 8.15 -8.06
C HIS A 107 -4.09 7.13 -7.34
N VAL A 108 -4.37 7.34 -6.05
CA VAL A 108 -5.23 6.44 -5.27
C VAL A 108 -6.69 6.54 -5.70
N ILE A 109 -7.18 7.75 -6.04
CA ILE A 109 -8.51 7.92 -6.64
C ILE A 109 -8.62 7.16 -7.96
N ASP A 110 -7.60 7.25 -8.82
CA ASP A 110 -7.62 6.57 -10.10
C ASP A 110 -7.54 5.04 -9.93
N ALA A 111 -6.71 4.57 -8.99
CA ALA A 111 -6.61 3.16 -8.63
C ALA A 111 -7.97 2.55 -8.21
N CYS A 112 -8.83 3.33 -7.54
CA CYS A 112 -10.18 2.89 -7.17
C CYS A 112 -11.10 2.61 -8.38
N ARG A 113 -10.74 3.08 -9.60
CA ARG A 113 -11.51 2.82 -10.83
C ARG A 113 -11.24 1.45 -11.44
N THR A 114 -10.21 0.73 -10.99
CA THR A 114 -9.84 -0.61 -11.47
C THR A 114 -10.95 -1.65 -11.33
N ASN A 115 -11.05 -2.61 -12.26
CA ASN A 115 -11.90 -3.80 -12.10
C ASN A 115 -11.18 -4.96 -11.37
N ILE A 116 -9.92 -4.76 -11.00
CA ILE A 116 -9.13 -5.75 -10.24
C ILE A 116 -9.57 -5.68 -8.78
N LEU A 117 -10.44 -6.60 -8.37
CA LEU A 117 -11.06 -6.59 -7.05
C LEU A 117 -10.03 -6.52 -5.89
N PRO A 118 -8.93 -7.31 -5.88
CA PRO A 118 -7.92 -7.22 -4.81
C PRO A 118 -7.27 -5.84 -4.68
N LEU A 119 -7.03 -5.15 -5.80
CA LEU A 119 -6.45 -3.81 -5.80
C LEU A 119 -7.46 -2.79 -5.25
N PHE A 120 -8.72 -2.89 -5.68
CA PHE A 120 -9.79 -2.05 -5.13
C PHE A 120 -9.95 -2.24 -3.62
N GLU A 121 -10.02 -3.48 -3.14
CA GLU A 121 -10.15 -3.78 -1.71
C GLU A 121 -8.95 -3.30 -0.89
N SER A 122 -7.74 -3.28 -1.47
CA SER A 122 -6.55 -2.78 -0.76
C SER A 122 -6.63 -1.30 -0.39
N ILE A 123 -7.47 -0.53 -1.08
CA ILE A 123 -7.74 0.89 -0.81
C ILE A 123 -9.04 1.05 -0.02
N ALA A 124 -10.09 0.32 -0.40
CA ALA A 124 -11.42 0.50 0.16
C ALA A 124 -11.55 -0.11 1.57
N CYS A 125 -10.87 -1.22 1.84
CA CYS A 125 -11.06 -2.03 3.03
C CYS A 125 -9.87 -1.94 4.00
N GLU A 126 -10.17 -1.84 5.29
CA GLU A 126 -9.22 -1.77 6.40
C GLU A 126 -8.12 -0.71 6.23
N ASN A 127 -8.35 0.28 5.36
CA ASN A 127 -7.39 1.30 4.99
C ASN A 127 -7.97 2.67 5.35
N PRO A 128 -7.31 3.45 6.22
CA PRO A 128 -7.82 4.76 6.63
C PRO A 128 -7.63 5.84 5.55
N TYR A 129 -6.91 5.54 4.45
CA TYR A 129 -6.58 6.55 3.44
C TYR A 129 -7.80 7.24 2.83
N PRO A 130 -8.87 6.54 2.38
CA PRO A 130 -10.00 7.21 1.76
C PRO A 130 -10.70 8.17 2.73
N ALA A 131 -10.97 7.76 3.97
CA ALA A 131 -11.60 8.64 4.95
C ALA A 131 -10.75 9.86 5.32
N ALA A 132 -9.43 9.71 5.31
CA ALA A 132 -8.52 10.80 5.66
C ALA A 132 -8.34 11.83 4.53
N PHE A 133 -8.36 11.41 3.25
CA PHE A 133 -7.92 12.26 2.14
C PHE A 133 -8.92 12.41 1.00
N PHE A 134 -9.89 11.53 0.83
CA PHE A 134 -10.79 11.62 -0.32
C PHE A 134 -11.78 12.78 -0.13
N PRO A 135 -12.03 13.58 -1.19
CA PRO A 135 -13.23 14.40 -1.24
C PRO A 135 -14.47 13.51 -1.08
N GLU A 136 -15.50 14.03 -0.40
CA GLU A 136 -16.73 13.29 -0.07
C GLU A 136 -17.33 12.56 -1.29
N ARG A 137 -17.37 13.24 -2.45
CA ARG A 137 -17.86 12.64 -3.70
C ARG A 137 -17.06 11.39 -4.09
N ASN A 138 -15.74 11.41 -3.97
CA ASN A 138 -14.89 10.27 -4.32
C ASN A 138 -15.06 9.13 -3.30
N PHE A 139 -15.16 9.46 -2.01
CA PHE A 139 -15.44 8.48 -0.97
C PHE A 139 -16.78 7.76 -1.21
N ASN A 140 -17.84 8.51 -1.52
CA ASN A 140 -19.16 7.95 -1.86
C ASN A 140 -19.10 7.01 -3.07
N GLN A 141 -18.26 7.30 -4.07
CA GLN A 141 -18.07 6.39 -5.21
C GLN A 141 -17.37 5.09 -4.82
N VAL A 142 -16.43 5.12 -3.87
CA VAL A 142 -15.82 3.89 -3.32
C VAL A 142 -16.88 3.05 -2.61
N VAL A 143 -17.71 3.66 -1.76
CA VAL A 143 -18.79 2.96 -1.05
C VAL A 143 -19.79 2.34 -2.01
N LEU A 144 -20.25 3.10 -3.02
CA LEU A 144 -21.17 2.58 -4.04
C LEU A 144 -20.57 1.41 -4.81
N LYS A 145 -19.31 1.53 -5.24
CA LYS A 145 -18.62 0.46 -5.94
C LYS A 145 -18.44 -0.79 -5.08
N ALA A 146 -18.10 -0.63 -3.80
CA ALA A 146 -18.00 -1.73 -2.85
C ALA A 146 -19.34 -2.48 -2.73
N MET A 147 -20.45 -1.75 -2.61
CA MET A 147 -21.79 -2.31 -2.59
C MET A 147 -22.10 -3.13 -3.84
N PHE A 148 -21.82 -2.60 -5.05
CA PHE A 148 -22.04 -3.31 -6.31
C PHE A 148 -21.14 -4.54 -6.48
N ASN A 149 -19.92 -4.48 -5.96
CA ASN A 149 -18.97 -5.58 -6.03
C ASN A 149 -19.18 -6.64 -4.92
N GLY A 150 -20.17 -6.48 -4.05
CA GLY A 150 -20.43 -7.39 -2.93
C GLY A 150 -19.35 -7.35 -1.84
N VAL A 151 -18.56 -6.27 -1.78
CA VAL A 151 -17.55 -6.05 -0.73
C VAL A 151 -18.26 -5.61 0.55
N ALA A 152 -17.94 -6.25 1.67
CA ALA A 152 -18.56 -5.95 2.94
C ALA A 152 -18.26 -4.51 3.39
N LEU A 153 -19.29 -3.65 3.40
CA LEU A 153 -19.16 -2.22 3.74
C LEU A 153 -18.58 -1.97 5.13
N ALA A 154 -18.78 -2.90 6.07
CA ALA A 154 -18.19 -2.83 7.42
C ALA A 154 -16.65 -2.85 7.44
N ARG A 155 -16.01 -3.21 6.32
CA ARG A 155 -14.56 -3.16 6.16
C ARG A 155 -14.07 -1.77 5.74
N ILE A 156 -14.95 -0.89 5.27
CA ILE A 156 -14.59 0.49 4.91
C ILE A 156 -14.43 1.30 6.20
N VAL A 157 -13.31 2.00 6.32
CA VAL A 157 -13.02 2.91 7.44
C VAL A 157 -13.53 4.30 7.08
N GLY A 158 -14.32 4.93 7.97
CA GLY A 158 -14.90 6.27 7.78
C GLY A 158 -16.41 6.29 7.93
#